data_AF-A0A5K0VG29-F1
#
_entry.id   AF-A0A5K0VG29-F1
#
_cell.length_a   1.000
_cell.length_b   1.000
_cell.length_c   1.000
_cell.angle_alpha   90.00
_cell.angle_beta   90.00
_cell.angle_gamma   90.00
#
_symmetry.space_group_name_H-M   'P 1'
#
loop_
_entity.id
_entity.type
_entity.pdbx_description
1 polymer ?
#
loop_
_entity_poly.entity_id
_entity_poly.type
_entity_poly.pdbx_seq_one_letter_code
_entity_poly.pdbx_strand_id
1 'polypeptide(L)'
;NYVVQFVFDLDLPWANSHVMDQLEGNFACLSIQKFSSNVVEKCFKCAAEEASARIIPELMADSRFPQLLQDPYANYVVQSALNNSK
;
A
#
# COMPACT_ATOMS: atom_id res chain seq x y z
N ASN A 1 2.26 -5.44 -11.86
CA ASN A 1 1.46 -4.23 -11.57
C ASN A 1 0.00 -4.42 -11.98
N TYR A 2 -0.36 -4.25 -13.26
CA TYR A 2 -1.76 -4.26 -13.70
C TYR A 2 -2.58 -5.51 -13.32
N VAL A 3 -2.00 -6.70 -13.43
CA VAL A 3 -2.70 -7.95 -13.05
C VAL A 3 -3.07 -7.96 -11.57
N VAL A 4 -2.19 -7.47 -10.70
CA VAL A 4 -2.46 -7.43 -9.25
C VAL A 4 -3.53 -6.37 -8.94
N GLN A 5 -3.46 -5.20 -9.58
CA GLN A 5 -4.53 -4.20 -9.45
C GLN A 5 -5.87 -4.73 -9.96
N PHE A 6 -5.87 -5.52 -11.03
CA PHE A 6 -7.06 -6.17 -11.56
C PHE A 6 -7.64 -7.18 -10.57
N VAL A 7 -6.81 -7.93 -9.83
CA VAL A 7 -7.30 -8.81 -8.75
C VAL A 7 -8.05 -7.99 -7.69
N PHE A 8 -7.53 -6.83 -7.30
CA PHE A 8 -8.24 -5.90 -6.40
C PHE A 8 -9.54 -5.35 -7.00
N ASP A 9 -9.58 -5.13 -8.32
CA ASP A 9 -10.80 -4.69 -9.04
C ASP A 9 -11.91 -5.75 -9.10
N LEU A 10 -11.58 -7.03 -8.92
CA LEU A 10 -12.59 -8.10 -8.86
C LEU A 10 -13.37 -8.11 -7.54
N ASP A 11 -12.92 -7.33 -6.54
CA ASP A 11 -13.55 -7.19 -5.22
C ASP A 11 -13.84 -8.54 -4.53
N LEU A 12 -12.88 -9.46 -4.65
CA LEU A 12 -12.94 -10.77 -4.00
C LEU A 12 -12.18 -10.71 -2.67
N PRO A 13 -12.87 -10.74 -1.50
CA PRO A 13 -12.21 -10.51 -0.21
C PRO A 13 -11.07 -11.48 0.09
N TRP A 14 -11.26 -12.76 -0.24
CA TRP A 14 -10.24 -13.80 -0.03
C TRP A 14 -8.99 -13.56 -0.89
N ALA A 15 -9.16 -13.05 -2.11
CA ALA A 15 -8.05 -12.79 -3.03
C ALA A 15 -7.30 -11.52 -2.61
N ASN A 16 -8.05 -10.47 -2.23
CA ASN A 16 -7.48 -9.22 -1.72
C ASN A 16 -6.65 -9.47 -0.47
N SER A 17 -7.21 -10.19 0.52
CA SER A 17 -6.51 -10.53 1.75
C SER A 17 -5.28 -11.41 1.47
N HIS A 18 -5.39 -12.40 0.58
CA HIS A 18 -4.23 -13.22 0.19
C HIS A 18 -3.12 -12.40 -0.47
N VAL A 19 -3.46 -11.44 -1.34
CA VAL A 19 -2.46 -10.53 -1.92
C VAL A 19 -1.86 -9.65 -0.82
N MET A 20 -2.65 -9.10 0.10
CA MET A 20 -2.16 -8.31 1.23
C MET A 20 -1.17 -9.09 2.10
N ASP A 21 -1.47 -10.35 2.41
CA ASP A 21 -0.56 -11.24 3.15
C ASP A 21 0.79 -11.42 2.45
N GLN A 22 0.81 -11.47 1.11
CA GLN A 22 2.06 -11.60 0.33
C GLN A 22 2.87 -10.29 0.26
N LEU A 23 2.24 -9.14 0.45
CA LEU A 23 2.90 -7.83 0.39
C LEU A 23 3.37 -7.34 1.76
N GLU A 24 2.83 -7.91 2.84
CA GLU A 24 3.14 -7.54 4.22
C GLU A 24 4.64 -7.66 4.53
N GLY A 25 5.16 -6.70 5.31
CA GLY A 25 6.58 -6.56 5.61
C GLY A 25 7.40 -5.88 4.51
N ASN A 26 6.78 -5.55 3.36
CA ASN A 26 7.47 -4.95 2.22
C ASN A 26 6.79 -3.68 1.66
N PHE A 27 5.68 -3.20 2.23
CA PHE A 27 4.97 -2.02 1.79
C PHE A 27 5.87 -0.79 1.65
N ALA A 28 6.80 -0.54 2.58
CA ALA A 28 7.71 0.60 2.47
C ALA A 28 8.66 0.48 1.25
N CYS A 29 9.20 -0.72 1.02
CA CYS A 29 10.04 -1.02 -0.14
C CYS A 29 9.27 -0.97 -1.46
N LEU A 30 8.03 -1.44 -1.47
CA LEU A 30 7.15 -1.44 -2.64
C LEU A 30 6.70 -0.02 -3.00
N SER A 31 6.56 0.86 -2.01
CA SER A 31 6.08 2.23 -2.20
C SER A 31 7.07 3.11 -2.98
N ILE A 32 8.38 2.84 -2.91
CA ILE A 32 9.40 3.60 -3.65
C ILE A 32 9.62 3.13 -5.09
N GLN A 33 8.96 2.06 -5.53
CA GLN A 33 9.11 1.57 -6.90
C GLN A 33 7.93 2.04 -7.75
N LYS A 34 8.23 2.64 -8.91
CA LYS A 34 7.29 3.24 -9.87
C LYS A 34 6.01 2.44 -10.12
N PHE A 35 6.10 1.11 -10.15
CA PHE A 35 4.99 0.25 -10.52
C PHE A 35 4.28 -0.37 -9.32
N SER A 36 5.02 -0.83 -8.30
CA SER A 36 4.39 -1.41 -7.10
C SER A 36 3.76 -0.37 -6.20
N SER A 37 4.20 0.89 -6.23
CA SER A 37 3.56 1.98 -5.48
C SER A 37 2.06 2.07 -5.81
N ASN A 38 1.70 1.93 -7.08
CA ASN A 38 0.30 1.92 -7.51
C ASN A 38 -0.50 0.75 -6.92
N VAL A 39 0.14 -0.40 -6.69
CA VAL A 39 -0.50 -1.55 -6.03
C VAL A 39 -0.77 -1.22 -4.57
N VAL A 40 0.20 -0.64 -3.87
CA VAL A 40 0.02 -0.22 -2.46
C VAL A 40 -1.07 0.84 -2.33
N GLU A 41 -1.13 1.82 -3.24
CA GLU A 41 -2.25 2.78 -3.31
C GLU A 41 -3.59 2.09 -3.61
N LYS A 42 -3.59 1.04 -4.43
CA LYS A 42 -4.79 0.27 -4.76
C LYS A 42 -5.35 -0.44 -3.54
N CYS A 43 -4.50 -0.94 -2.65
CA CYS A 43 -4.92 -1.56 -1.39
C CYS A 43 -5.81 -0.61 -0.57
N PHE A 44 -5.46 0.67 -0.48
CA PHE A 44 -6.29 1.66 0.23
C PHE A 44 -7.65 1.92 -0.43
N LYS A 45 -7.78 1.71 -1.75
CA LYS A 45 -9.06 1.91 -2.47
C LYS A 45 -10.01 0.74 -2.31
N CYS A 46 -9.47 -0.48 -2.25
CA CYS A 46 -10.26 -1.73 -2.28
C CYS A 46 -10.39 -2.41 -0.91
N ALA A 47 -9.48 -2.12 0.03
CA ALA A 47 -9.43 -2.77 1.34
C ALA A 47 -8.99 -1.77 2.42
N ALA A 48 -9.63 -0.60 2.49
CA ALA A 48 -9.17 0.54 3.29
C ALA A 48 -8.87 0.19 4.77
N GLU A 49 -9.74 -0.56 5.44
CA GLU A 49 -9.55 -0.93 6.85
C GLU A 49 -8.35 -1.87 7.05
N GLU A 50 -8.25 -2.92 6.23
CA GLU A 50 -7.13 -3.88 6.26
C GLU A 50 -5.81 -3.23 5.84
N ALA A 51 -5.85 -2.35 4.83
CA ALA A 51 -4.74 -1.54 4.37
C ALA A 51 -4.25 -0.59 5.48
N SER A 52 -5.15 0.13 6.14
CA SER A 52 -4.79 1.02 7.25
C SER A 52 -4.18 0.25 8.41
N ALA A 53 -4.71 -0.92 8.76
CA ALA A 53 -4.22 -1.76 9.85
C ALA A 53 -2.81 -2.33 9.60
N ARG A 54 -2.44 -2.60 8.34
CA ARG A 54 -1.16 -3.26 8.00
C ARG A 54 -0.11 -2.32 7.41
N ILE A 55 -0.51 -1.44 6.50
CA ILE A 55 0.41 -0.57 5.73
C ILE A 55 0.90 0.60 6.58
N ILE A 56 -0.01 1.28 7.32
CA ILE A 56 0.35 2.47 8.09
C ILE A 56 1.41 2.18 9.15
N PRO A 57 1.27 1.14 9.99
CA PRO A 57 2.29 0.82 10.98
C PRO A 57 3.64 0.49 10.35
N GLU A 58 3.66 -0.22 9.22
CA GLU A 58 4.90 -0.57 8.54
C GLU A 58 5.61 0.66 7.98
N LEU A 59 4.88 1.57 7.32
CA LEU A 59 5.45 2.82 6.82
C LEU A 59 6.02 3.67 7.97
N MET A 60 5.29 3.79 9.09
CA MET A 60 5.73 4.57 10.24
C MET A 60 6.91 3.96 10.99
N ALA A 61 7.05 2.63 10.95
CA ALA A 61 8.16 1.91 11.58
C ALA A 61 9.45 1.94 10.72
N ASP A 62 9.37 2.22 9.42
CA ASP A 62 10.53 2.32 8.55
C ASP A 62 11.38 3.55 8.92
N SER A 63 12.66 3.33 9.23
CA SER A 63 13.61 4.41 9.55
C SER A 63 13.80 5.44 8.43
N ARG A 64 13.39 5.06 7.21
CA ARG A 64 13.43 5.88 6.00
C ARG A 64 12.15 6.69 5.77
N PHE A 65 11.20 6.69 6.71
CA PHE A 65 9.93 7.41 6.55
C PHE A 65 10.08 8.87 6.06
N PRO A 66 11.04 9.69 6.54
CA PRO A 66 11.25 11.03 5.99
C PRO A 66 11.63 11.06 4.50
N GLN A 67 12.32 10.01 4.02
CA GLN A 67 12.64 9.87 2.60
C GLN A 67 11.43 9.40 1.80
N LEU A 68 10.58 8.53 2.36
CA LEU A 68 9.32 8.12 1.73
C LEU A 68 8.40 9.31 1.44
N LEU A 69 8.40 10.33 2.32
CA LEU A 69 7.65 11.57 2.12
C LEU A 69 8.12 12.38 0.89
N GLN A 70 9.39 12.27 0.52
CA GLN A 70 10.01 13.04 -0.57
C GLN A 70 10.23 12.20 -1.84
N ASP A 71 10.06 10.88 -1.74
CA ASP A 71 10.25 9.97 -2.86
C ASP A 71 9.22 10.24 -3.98
N PRO A 72 9.60 10.20 -5.27
CA PRO A 72 8.70 10.49 -6.39
C PRO A 72 7.45 9.61 -6.49
N TYR A 73 7.42 8.45 -5.82
CA TYR A 73 6.31 7.49 -5.85
C TYR A 73 5.72 7.26 -4.46
N ALA A 74 6.56 7.06 -3.43
CA ALA A 74 6.07 6.73 -2.10
C ALA A 74 5.29 7.88 -1.46
N ASN A 75 5.52 9.13 -1.87
CA ASN A 75 4.77 10.28 -1.37
C ASN A 75 3.25 10.13 -1.58
N TYR A 76 2.82 9.49 -2.67
CA TYR A 76 1.40 9.25 -2.97
C TYR A 76 0.79 8.17 -2.07
N VAL A 77 1.59 7.14 -1.74
CA VAL A 77 1.19 6.10 -0.79
C VAL A 77 1.03 6.70 0.61
N VAL A 78 1.99 7.54 1.06
CA VAL A 78 1.89 8.18 2.37
C VAL A 78 0.70 9.14 2.45
N GLN A 79 0.41 9.89 1.38
CA GLN A 79 -0.82 10.70 1.31
C GLN A 79 -2.09 9.84 1.38
N SER A 80 -2.11 8.71 0.69
CA SER A 80 -3.23 7.76 0.75
C SER A 80 -3.42 7.19 2.16
N ALA A 81 -2.32 6.85 2.85
CA ALA A 81 -2.35 6.42 4.24
C ALA A 81 -2.96 7.48 5.16
N LEU A 82 -2.53 8.75 5.05
CA LEU A 82 -3.07 9.87 5.83
C LEU A 82 -4.56 10.11 5.58
N ASN A 83 -5.02 9.93 4.34
CA ASN A 83 -6.45 10.08 4.00
C ASN A 83 -7.33 8.94 4.57
N ASN A 84 -6.72 7.80 4.91
CA ASN A 84 -7.42 6.60 5.40
C ASN A 84 -7.14 6.28 6.88
N SER A 85 -6.43 7.14 7.61
CA SER A 85 -6.04 6.92 9.02
C SER A 85 -7.08 7.40 10.05
N LYS A 86 -8.38 7.38 9.71
CA LYS A 86 -9.44 7.89 10.59
C LYS A 86 -9.69 7.01 11.81
#